data_AF-A0A0D3K6W0-F1
#
_entry.id   AF-A0A0D3K6W0-F1
#
_cell.length_a   1.000
_cell.length_b   1.000
_cell.length_c   1.000
_cell.angle_alpha   90.00
_cell.angle_beta   90.00
_cell.angle_gamma   90.00
#
_symmetry.space_group_name_H-M   'P 1'
#
loop_
_entity.id
_entity.type
_entity.pdbx_description
1 polymer ?
#
loop_
_entity_poly.entity_id
_entity_poly.type
_entity_poly.pdbx_seq_one_letter_code
_entity_poly.pdbx_strand_id
1 'polypeptide(L)' 'MSKPPVVCDNGTGFVKCGFAGDNFPAHIFPSIVGRPILRAEEKVGQVQLK' A
#
# COMPACT_ATOMS: atom_id res chain seq x y z
N MET A 1 -26.46 14.40 6.08
CA MET A 1 -26.30 13.15 5.31
C MET A 1 -25.07 12.41 5.84
N SER A 2 -25.14 11.09 5.99
CA SER A 2 -23.96 10.29 6.34
C SER A 2 -23.02 10.21 5.14
N LYS A 3 -21.71 10.27 5.38
CA LYS A 3 -20.71 9.97 4.35
C LYS A 3 -20.87 8.51 3.92
N PRO A 4 -20.68 8.18 2.62
CA PRO A 4 -20.74 6.80 2.17
C PRO A 4 -19.67 5.97 2.90
N PRO A 5 -19.99 4.76 3.38
CA PRO A 5 -19.01 3.86 3.97
C PRO A 5 -17.87 3.55 3.00
N VAL A 6 -16.67 3.35 3.54
CA VAL A 6 -15.55 2.79 2.79
C VAL A 6 -15.69 1.26 2.78
N VAL A 7 -15.47 0.65 1.62
CA VAL A 7 -15.39 -0.79 1.44
C VAL A 7 -13.95 -1.16 1.12
N CYS A 8 -13.40 -2.12 1.86
CA CYS A 8 -12.05 -2.66 1.63
C CYS A 8 -12.12 -4.19 1.54
N ASP A 9 -11.78 -4.74 0.37
CA ASP A 9 -11.59 -6.17 0.14
C ASP A 9 -10.10 -6.51 0.24
N ASN A 10 -9.72 -7.23 1.29
CA ASN A 10 -8.34 -7.59 1.58
C ASN A 10 -7.97 -8.92 0.91
N GLY A 11 -7.86 -8.90 -0.42
CA GLY A 11 -7.32 -10.03 -1.17
C GLY A 11 -5.82 -10.25 -0.90
N THR A 12 -5.36 -11.50 -1.03
CA THR A 12 -3.95 -11.86 -0.82
C THR A 12 -3.02 -11.35 -1.92
N GLY A 13 -3.50 -11.22 -3.17
CA GLY A 13 -2.74 -10.62 -4.27
C GLY A 13 -2.91 -9.10 -4.34
N PHE A 14 -4.15 -8.63 -4.24
CA PHE A 14 -4.50 -7.22 -4.39
C PHE A 14 -5.56 -6.82 -3.38
N VAL A 15 -5.41 -5.63 -2.81
CA VAL A 15 -6.46 -4.92 -2.08
C VAL A 15 -7.28 -4.10 -3.08
N LYS A 16 -8.60 -4.11 -2.92
CA LYS A 16 -9.52 -3.26 -3.69
C LYS A 16 -10.31 -2.41 -2.69
N CYS A 17 -10.37 -1.11 -2.90
CA CYS A 17 -11.14 -0.23 -2.03
C CYS A 17 -11.88 0.87 -2.79
N GLY A 18 -12.94 1.37 -2.17
CA GLY A 18 -13.83 2.39 -2.73
C GLY A 18 -14.95 2.75 -1.76
N PHE A 19 -15.95 3.47 -2.25
CA PHE A 19 -17.12 3.86 -1.46
C PHE A 19 -18.32 2.97 -1.79
N ALA A 20 -19.19 2.75 -0.81
CA ALA A 20 -20.41 1.96 -1.01
C ALA A 20 -21.32 2.64 -2.04
N GLY A 21 -21.81 1.86 -3.02
CA GLY A 21 -22.71 2.31 -4.09
C GLY A 21 -22.03 2.51 -5.45
N ASP A 22 -20.69 2.53 -5.49
CA ASP A 22 -19.96 2.60 -6.76
C ASP A 22 -19.93 1.24 -7.48
N ASN A 23 -19.94 1.28 -8.82
CA ASN A 23 -19.91 0.06 -9.66
C ASN A 23 -18.52 -0.59 -9.74
N PHE A 24 -17.45 0.17 -9.49
CA PHE A 24 -16.07 -0.28 -9.61
C PHE A 24 -15.24 0.20 -8.40
N PRO A 25 -14.20 -0.54 -7.98
CA PRO A 25 -13.31 -0.09 -6.92
C PRO A 25 -12.62 1.21 -7.36
N ALA A 26 -12.56 2.18 -6.46
CA ALA A 26 -11.84 3.43 -6.72
C ALA A 26 -10.34 3.15 -6.89
N HIS A 27 -9.77 2.26 -6.06
CA HIS A 27 -8.34 1.94 -6.05
C HIS A 27 -8.12 0.42 -6.00
N ILE A 28 -7.07 -0.02 -6.68
CA ILE A 28 -6.56 -1.39 -6.65
C ILE A 28 -5.05 -1.30 -6.48
N PHE A 29 -4.51 -1.98 -5.47
CA PHE A 29 -3.07 -2.01 -5.21
C PHE A 29 -2.62 -3.39 -4.72
N PRO A 30 -1.36 -3.79 -4.96
CA PRO A 30 -0.83 -5.06 -4.46
C PRO A 30 -0.94 -5.14 -2.93
N SER A 31 -1.29 -6.31 -2.42
CA SER A 31 -1.36 -6.57 -0.97
C SER A 31 0.04 -6.80 -0.40
N ILE A 32 0.89 -5.77 -0.46
CA ILE A 32 2.33 -5.84 -0.19
C ILE A 32 2.75 -4.69 0.73
N VAL A 33 3.60 -5.00 1.71
CA VAL A 33 4.32 -4.01 2.51
C VAL A 33 5.81 -4.15 2.24
N GLY A 34 6.41 -3.11 1.65
CA GLY A 34 7.86 -3.07 1.44
C GLY A 34 8.61 -2.90 2.76
N ARG A 35 9.66 -3.69 2.97
CA ARG A 35 10.58 -3.55 4.10
C ARG A 35 11.97 -3.19 3.55
N PRO A 36 12.49 -1.99 3.82
CA PRO A 36 13.88 -1.67 3.48
C PRO A 36 14.84 -2.67 4.10
N ILE A 37 15.75 -3.22 3.29
CA ILE A 37 16.76 -4.18 3.75
C ILE A 37 18.02 -3.44 4.21
N LEU A 38 18.41 -2.39 3.49
CA LEU A 38 19.57 -1.57 3.81
C LEU A 38 19.13 -0.41 4.70
N ARG A 39 19.88 -0.17 5.79
CA ARG A 39 19.75 1.07 6.56
C ARG A 39 20.50 2.18 5.84
N ALA A 40 20.01 3.42 5.89
CA ALA A 40 20.72 4.58 5.33
C ALA A 40 22.15 4.73 5.90
N GLU A 41 22.40 4.18 7.09
CA GLU A 41 23.69 4.22 7.77
C GLU A 41 24.57 2.99 7.51
N GLU A 42 24.09 1.99 6.76
CA GLU A 42 24.90 0.82 6.41
C GLU A 42 25.95 1.19 5.35
N LYS A 43 27.21 1.17 5.77
CA LYS A 43 28.35 1.28 4.87
C LYS A 43 28.43 0.03 4.00
N VAL A 44 28.22 0.18 2.69
CA VAL A 44 28.66 -0.81 1.71
C VAL A 44 30.11 -0.49 1.35
N GLY A 45 31.06 -1.06 2.10
CA GLY A 45 32.48 -0.76 1.95
C GLY A 45 32.85 0.65 2.44
N GLN A 46 33.51 1.46 1.61
CA GLN A 46 33.91 2.84 1.94
C GLN A 46 32.87 3.91 1.59
N VAL A 47 31.75 3.55 0.98
CA VAL A 47 30.74 4.51 0.50
C VAL A 47 29.59 4.61 1.50
N GLN A 48 29.36 5.80 2.04
CA GLN A 48 28.12 6.14 2.72
C GLN A 48 27.04 6.42 1.68
N LEU A 49 25.96 5.64 1.70
CA LEU A 49 24.75 5.91 0.93
C LEU A 49 24.02 7.07 1.61
N LYS A 50 24.03 8.26 1.00
CA LYS A 50 23.21 9.42 1.43
C LYS A 50 21.85 9.39 0.75
#